data_AF-A0AAU5BS83-F1
#
_entry.id   AF-A0AAU5BS83-F1
#
_cell.length_a   1.000
_cell.length_b   1.000
_cell.length_c   1.000
_cell.angle_alpha   90.00
_cell.angle_beta   90.00
_cell.angle_gamma   90.00
#
_symmetry.space_group_name_H-M   'P 1'
#
loop_
_entity.id
_entity.type
_entity.pdbx_description
1 polymer ?
#
loop_
_entity_poly.entity_id
_entity_poly.type
_entity_poly.pdbx_seq_one_letter_code
_entity_poly.pdbx_strand_id
1 'polypeptide(L)'
;MTRTEAQRAAKTHNQRRRRRLMAYGQWQPMVDAEPARQHVLRLQAGGLSIASQAAKTGVPVPTLCGLLYGKNPYPPSKRIRPETATAILSFTPTLDDYPAGARIDATGTVRRIRALAHLGWTSPTINGRLPCSAPRTIEQVGRSPKLTVQVARSVRAVYTELSNVAAEETGVTPWIAQRRRNYATARGWAPPAAWDDDTIDDPTALPDWTGFCGTDRGWWTHRLEKIPVCQPCQDAHDDWLQERKHLSPADRYRALGMARGEASNRGAAIAENARELMRLGADYETAAARIGVTRNHLQQELLRHPEPLDVAA
;
A
#
# COMPACT_ATOMS: atom_id res chain seq x y z
N MET A 1 -23.27 -35.11 -9.85
CA MET A 1 -21.87 -34.71 -9.55
C MET A 1 -21.52 -35.14 -8.13
N THR A 2 -20.62 -36.10 -7.99
CA THR A 2 -20.13 -36.62 -6.70
C THR A 2 -19.20 -35.62 -6.04
N ARG A 3 -19.42 -35.32 -4.75
CA ARG A 3 -18.55 -34.41 -3.99
C ARG A 3 -17.13 -34.98 -3.89
N THR A 4 -16.12 -34.13 -4.09
CA THR A 4 -14.70 -34.48 -3.96
C THR A 4 -14.35 -34.86 -2.51
N GLU A 5 -13.26 -35.60 -2.30
CA GLU A 5 -12.82 -36.00 -0.96
C GLU A 5 -12.53 -34.81 -0.04
N ALA A 6 -11.93 -33.74 -0.59
CA ALA A 6 -11.73 -32.48 0.12
C ALA A 6 -13.05 -31.87 0.63
N GLN A 7 -14.11 -31.91 -0.19
CA GLN A 7 -15.44 -31.43 0.21
C GLN A 7 -16.08 -32.30 1.30
N ARG A 8 -15.80 -33.62 1.31
CA ARG A 8 -16.27 -34.53 2.38
C ARG A 8 -15.50 -34.30 3.69
N ALA A 9 -14.19 -34.15 3.63
CA ALA A 9 -13.33 -33.86 4.78
C ALA A 9 -13.71 -32.52 5.45
N ALA A 10 -13.90 -31.45 4.66
CA ALA A 10 -14.34 -30.15 5.16
C ALA A 10 -15.71 -30.21 5.85
N LYS A 11 -16.65 -31.00 5.31
CA LYS A 11 -17.98 -31.21 5.91
C LYS A 11 -17.89 -31.93 7.27
N THR A 12 -17.06 -32.97 7.36
CA THR A 12 -16.84 -33.73 8.61
C THR A 12 -16.15 -32.86 9.67
N HIS A 13 -15.15 -32.07 9.28
CA HIS A 13 -14.50 -31.10 10.17
C HIS A 13 -15.50 -30.09 10.73
N ASN A 14 -16.35 -29.51 9.88
CA ASN A 14 -17.39 -28.57 10.30
C ASN A 14 -18.44 -29.19 11.22
N GLN A 15 -18.84 -30.45 11.01
CA GLN A 15 -19.73 -31.17 11.93
C GLN A 15 -19.10 -31.35 13.31
N ARG A 16 -17.81 -31.72 13.38
CA ARG A 16 -17.07 -31.86 14.65
C ARG A 16 -16.94 -30.53 15.39
N ARG A 17 -16.58 -29.46 14.68
CA ARG A 17 -16.48 -28.10 15.22
C ARG A 17 -17.83 -27.61 15.76
N ARG A 18 -18.92 -27.82 15.01
CA ARG A 18 -20.30 -27.50 15.45
C ARG A 18 -20.67 -28.22 16.74
N ARG A 19 -20.41 -29.52 16.84
CA ARG A 19 -20.69 -30.30 18.07
C ARG A 19 -19.92 -29.77 19.28
N ARG A 20 -18.63 -29.42 19.10
CA ARG A 20 -17.80 -28.82 20.16
C ARG A 20 -18.36 -27.46 20.62
N LEU A 21 -18.67 -26.56 19.68
CA LEU A 21 -19.20 -25.23 19.99
C LEU A 21 -20.58 -25.29 20.68
N MET A 22 -21.43 -26.26 20.31
CA MET A 22 -22.70 -26.51 21.00
C MET A 22 -22.49 -26.99 22.44
N ALA A 23 -21.55 -27.91 22.66
CA ALA A 23 -21.23 -28.41 24.00
C ALA A 23 -20.68 -27.32 24.93
N TYR A 24 -19.94 -26.35 24.39
CA TYR A 24 -19.40 -25.20 25.14
C TYR A 24 -20.39 -24.04 25.30
N GLY A 25 -21.63 -24.13 24.79
CA GLY A 25 -22.59 -23.02 24.83
C GLY A 25 -22.21 -21.81 23.97
N GLN A 26 -21.14 -21.90 23.19
CA GLN A 26 -20.60 -20.83 22.34
C GLN A 26 -21.12 -20.89 20.90
N TRP A 27 -22.13 -21.73 20.64
CA TRP A 27 -22.70 -21.87 19.31
C TRP A 27 -23.52 -20.64 18.93
N GLN A 28 -22.90 -19.75 18.14
CA GLN A 28 -23.59 -18.66 17.46
C GLN A 28 -23.97 -19.11 16.04
N PRO A 29 -25.23 -19.53 15.78
CA PRO A 29 -25.59 -20.12 14.50
C PRO A 29 -25.50 -19.15 13.32
N MET A 30 -25.66 -17.85 13.58
CA MET A 30 -25.77 -16.81 12.56
C MET A 30 -25.20 -15.49 13.10
N VAL A 31 -24.47 -14.76 12.26
CA VAL A 31 -23.91 -13.43 12.55
C VAL A 31 -24.58 -12.37 11.66
N ASP A 32 -24.38 -11.09 11.98
CA ASP A 32 -24.84 -10.00 11.14
C ASP A 32 -24.22 -10.09 9.73
N ALA A 33 -25.05 -9.89 8.72
CA ALA A 33 -24.68 -9.96 7.33
C ALA A 33 -24.16 -8.63 6.78
N GLU A 34 -24.42 -7.51 7.45
CA GLU A 34 -24.13 -6.16 6.93
C GLU A 34 -22.64 -5.94 6.63
N PRO A 35 -21.67 -6.30 7.50
CA PRO A 35 -20.25 -6.12 7.19
C PRO A 35 -19.81 -6.88 5.94
N ALA A 36 -20.27 -8.13 5.79
CA ALA A 36 -19.97 -8.96 4.63
C ALA A 36 -20.63 -8.40 3.35
N ARG A 37 -21.86 -7.89 3.45
CA ARG A 37 -22.57 -7.26 2.33
C ARG A 37 -21.83 -6.02 1.83
N GLN A 38 -21.44 -5.12 2.75
CA GLN A 38 -20.68 -3.92 2.40
C GLN A 38 -19.33 -4.26 1.78
N HIS A 39 -18.67 -5.30 2.27
CA HIS A 39 -17.42 -5.77 1.67
C HIS A 39 -17.62 -6.26 0.22
N VAL A 40 -18.60 -7.12 -0.04
CA VAL A 40 -18.94 -7.61 -1.40
C VAL A 40 -19.29 -6.45 -2.35
N LEU A 41 -20.08 -5.47 -1.88
CA LEU A 41 -20.43 -4.29 -2.67
C LEU A 41 -19.20 -3.44 -3.00
N ARG A 42 -18.26 -3.27 -2.06
CA ARG A 42 -17.00 -2.56 -2.28
C ARG A 42 -16.14 -3.25 -3.35
N LEU A 43 -16.03 -4.58 -3.28
CA LEU A 43 -15.33 -5.39 -4.28
C LEU A 43 -15.98 -5.27 -5.66
N GLN A 44 -17.32 -5.25 -5.72
CA GLN A 44 -18.06 -5.06 -6.96
C GLN A 44 -17.85 -3.65 -7.55
N ALA A 45 -17.90 -2.61 -6.73
CA ALA A 45 -17.62 -1.23 -7.13
C ALA A 45 -16.17 -1.05 -7.62
N GLY A 46 -15.24 -1.82 -7.05
CA GLY A 46 -13.85 -1.94 -7.48
C GLY A 46 -13.63 -2.75 -8.76
N GLY A 47 -14.68 -3.34 -9.36
CA GLY A 47 -14.60 -4.03 -10.65
C GLY A 47 -14.49 -5.56 -10.57
N LEU A 48 -14.60 -6.16 -9.38
CA LEU A 48 -14.56 -7.61 -9.21
C LEU A 48 -15.96 -8.21 -9.31
N SER A 49 -16.19 -9.05 -10.34
CA SER A 49 -17.50 -9.66 -10.57
C SER A 49 -17.91 -10.61 -9.43
N ILE A 50 -19.21 -10.81 -9.22
CA ILE A 50 -19.72 -11.78 -8.23
C ILE A 50 -19.19 -13.20 -8.51
N ALA A 51 -19.06 -13.58 -9.79
CA ALA A 51 -18.49 -14.86 -10.17
C ALA A 51 -17.01 -14.99 -9.74
N SER A 52 -16.22 -13.94 -9.93
CA SER A 52 -14.82 -13.89 -9.47
C SER A 52 -14.73 -13.94 -7.95
N GLN A 53 -15.58 -13.17 -7.25
CA GLN A 53 -15.66 -13.19 -5.79
C GLN A 53 -16.01 -14.59 -5.25
N ALA A 54 -16.99 -15.27 -5.86
CA ALA A 54 -17.37 -16.63 -5.50
C ALA A 54 -16.22 -17.62 -5.71
N ALA A 55 -15.51 -17.53 -6.84
CA ALA A 55 -14.39 -18.40 -7.14
C ALA A 55 -13.23 -18.24 -6.13
N LYS A 56 -12.97 -17.01 -5.68
CA LYS A 56 -11.86 -16.70 -4.76
C LYS A 56 -12.21 -16.97 -3.29
N THR A 57 -13.43 -16.66 -2.87
CA THR A 57 -13.89 -16.88 -1.49
C THR A 57 -14.37 -18.32 -1.23
N GLY A 58 -14.64 -19.09 -2.29
CA GLY A 58 -15.28 -20.41 -2.21
C GLY A 58 -16.76 -20.35 -1.83
N VAL A 59 -17.34 -19.15 -1.68
CA VAL A 59 -18.76 -18.95 -1.39
C VAL A 59 -19.57 -19.08 -2.68
N PRO A 60 -20.61 -19.93 -2.73
CA PRO A 60 -21.39 -20.10 -3.96
C PRO A 60 -22.03 -18.80 -4.45
N VAL A 61 -22.04 -18.58 -5.78
CA VAL A 61 -22.68 -17.41 -6.42
C VAL A 61 -24.12 -17.18 -5.91
N PRO A 62 -25.00 -18.21 -5.77
CA PRO A 62 -26.35 -18.00 -5.24
C PRO A 62 -26.37 -17.46 -3.81
N THR A 63 -25.38 -17.80 -2.99
CA THR A 63 -25.24 -17.30 -1.61
C THR A 63 -24.86 -15.82 -1.62
N LEU A 64 -23.94 -15.40 -2.49
CA LEU A 64 -23.60 -13.98 -2.66
C LEU A 64 -24.77 -13.19 -3.24
N CYS A 65 -25.48 -13.72 -4.24
CA CYS A 65 -26.68 -13.08 -4.78
C CYS A 65 -27.79 -12.95 -3.72
N GLY A 66 -28.01 -13.97 -2.89
CA GLY A 66 -28.97 -13.92 -1.79
C GLY A 66 -28.57 -12.98 -0.65
N LEU A 67 -27.27 -12.71 -0.49
CA LEU A 67 -26.75 -11.71 0.44
C LEU A 67 -27.00 -10.27 -0.06
N LEU A 68 -26.83 -10.03 -1.36
CA LEU A 68 -26.96 -8.71 -1.98
C LEU A 68 -28.40 -8.34 -2.34
N TYR A 69 -29.08 -9.23 -3.06
CA TYR A 69 -30.36 -8.95 -3.73
C TYR A 69 -31.52 -9.72 -3.11
N GLY A 70 -31.24 -10.72 -2.27
CA GLY A 70 -32.26 -11.63 -1.75
C GLY A 70 -32.67 -12.69 -2.77
N LYS A 71 -33.80 -13.36 -2.52
CA LYS A 71 -34.39 -14.34 -3.43
C LYS A 71 -35.89 -14.20 -3.36
N ASN A 72 -36.54 -13.74 -4.42
CA ASN A 72 -38.00 -13.59 -4.49
C ASN A 72 -38.73 -14.81 -3.88
N PRO A 73 -39.64 -14.63 -2.90
CA PRO A 73 -40.18 -13.38 -2.31
C PRO A 73 -39.39 -12.79 -1.12
N TYR A 74 -38.25 -13.37 -0.77
CA TYR A 74 -37.46 -13.01 0.41
C TYR A 74 -36.47 -11.86 0.13
N PRO A 75 -36.37 -10.87 1.04
CA PRO A 75 -35.40 -9.78 0.94
C PRO A 75 -33.96 -10.28 1.17
N PRO A 76 -32.94 -9.42 0.95
CA PRO A 76 -31.54 -9.73 1.25
C PRO A 76 -31.35 -10.28 2.67
N SER A 77 -30.50 -11.30 2.80
CA SER A 77 -30.31 -12.02 4.05
C SER A 77 -29.78 -11.10 5.16
N LYS A 78 -30.52 -10.93 6.26
CA LYS A 78 -30.09 -10.12 7.42
C LYS A 78 -29.00 -10.79 8.27
N ARG A 79 -28.92 -12.11 8.22
CA ARG A 79 -27.92 -12.89 8.96
C ARG A 79 -27.32 -13.95 8.05
N ILE A 80 -26.04 -14.24 8.25
CA ILE A 80 -25.30 -15.29 7.53
C ILE A 80 -24.55 -16.18 8.52
N ARG A 81 -24.04 -17.30 8.04
CA ARG A 81 -23.24 -18.21 8.87
C ARG A 81 -21.87 -17.60 9.19
N PRO A 82 -21.30 -17.82 10.38
CA PRO A 82 -19.98 -17.32 10.73
C PRO A 82 -18.91 -17.67 9.71
N GLU A 83 -18.89 -18.91 9.21
CA GLU A 83 -17.93 -19.36 8.20
C GLU A 83 -18.01 -18.57 6.89
N THR A 84 -19.23 -18.19 6.46
CA THR A 84 -19.44 -17.40 5.25
C THR A 84 -19.00 -15.95 5.48
N ALA A 85 -19.31 -15.38 6.65
CA ALA A 85 -18.84 -14.05 7.00
C ALA A 85 -17.31 -13.98 7.02
N THR A 86 -16.65 -14.94 7.68
CA THR A 86 -15.19 -15.02 7.71
C THR A 86 -14.60 -15.15 6.31
N ALA A 87 -15.11 -16.06 5.47
CA ALA A 87 -14.59 -16.25 4.12
C ALA A 87 -14.73 -15.02 3.22
N ILE A 88 -15.83 -14.26 3.37
CA ILE A 88 -16.03 -13.01 2.64
C ILE A 88 -15.10 -11.92 3.18
N LEU A 89 -15.04 -11.72 4.49
CA LEU A 89 -14.31 -10.62 5.12
C LEU A 89 -12.78 -10.80 5.11
N SER A 90 -12.29 -12.03 5.05
CA SER A 90 -10.85 -12.31 4.98
C SER A 90 -10.26 -12.15 3.58
N PHE A 91 -11.10 -11.99 2.55
CA PHE A 91 -10.63 -11.92 1.17
C PHE A 91 -10.34 -10.48 0.77
N THR A 92 -9.05 -10.12 0.77
CA THR A 92 -8.56 -8.87 0.19
C THR A 92 -8.05 -9.12 -1.22
N PRO A 93 -8.63 -8.51 -2.27
CA PRO A 93 -8.21 -8.76 -3.63
C PRO A 93 -6.87 -8.08 -3.92
N THR A 94 -6.02 -8.77 -4.66
CA THR A 94 -4.83 -8.21 -5.29
C THR A 94 -5.14 -7.87 -6.75
N LEU A 95 -4.26 -7.11 -7.41
CA LEU A 95 -4.39 -6.78 -8.84
C LEU A 95 -4.53 -8.04 -9.72
N ASP A 96 -3.96 -9.17 -9.31
CA ASP A 96 -3.99 -10.43 -10.07
C ASP A 96 -5.30 -11.20 -9.96
N ASP A 97 -6.15 -10.85 -8.99
CA ASP A 97 -7.46 -11.46 -8.82
C ASP A 97 -8.51 -10.96 -9.83
N TYR A 98 -8.27 -9.79 -10.43
CA TYR A 98 -9.20 -9.19 -11.39
C TYR A 98 -9.02 -9.75 -12.81
N PRO A 99 -10.08 -9.86 -13.62
CA PRO A 99 -9.93 -10.18 -15.03
C PRO A 99 -9.29 -9.02 -15.80
N ALA A 100 -8.53 -9.31 -16.87
CA ALA A 100 -7.74 -8.31 -17.60
C ALA A 100 -8.54 -7.10 -18.11
N GLY A 101 -9.80 -7.32 -18.51
CA GLY A 101 -10.71 -6.27 -18.99
C GLY A 101 -11.47 -5.51 -17.89
N ALA A 102 -11.39 -5.91 -16.62
CA ALA A 102 -12.06 -5.18 -15.54
C ALA A 102 -11.50 -3.77 -15.40
N ARG A 103 -12.36 -2.83 -15.03
CA ARG A 103 -12.01 -1.42 -14.82
C ARG A 103 -11.82 -1.17 -13.33
N ILE A 104 -10.59 -0.81 -12.96
CA ILE A 104 -10.19 -0.50 -11.59
C ILE A 104 -9.81 0.97 -11.45
N ASP A 105 -9.66 1.42 -10.22
CA ASP A 105 -9.13 2.74 -9.90
C ASP A 105 -7.70 2.91 -10.45
N ALA A 106 -7.42 4.07 -11.06
CA ALA A 106 -6.13 4.33 -11.68
C ALA A 106 -5.04 4.75 -10.67
N THR A 107 -5.39 5.05 -9.41
CA THR A 107 -4.52 5.67 -8.41
C THR A 107 -3.20 4.95 -8.24
N GLY A 108 -3.21 3.63 -8.00
CA GLY A 108 -1.98 2.85 -7.84
C GLY A 108 -1.10 2.80 -9.09
N THR A 109 -1.71 2.81 -10.28
CA THR A 109 -0.96 2.90 -11.55
C THR A 109 -0.32 4.27 -11.71
N VAL A 110 -1.06 5.34 -11.41
CA VAL A 110 -0.57 6.72 -11.46
C VAL A 110 0.56 6.94 -10.45
N ARG A 111 0.46 6.37 -9.25
CA ARG A 111 1.53 6.42 -8.22
C ARG A 111 2.82 5.77 -8.71
N ARG A 112 2.76 4.57 -9.31
CA ARG A 112 3.93 3.90 -9.88
C ARG A 112 4.59 4.72 -11.00
N ILE A 113 3.80 5.30 -11.91
CA ILE A 113 4.31 6.21 -12.95
C ILE A 113 5.01 7.43 -12.34
N ARG A 114 4.41 8.05 -11.32
CA ARG A 114 4.97 9.21 -10.63
C ARG A 114 6.26 8.88 -9.87
N ALA A 115 6.32 7.70 -9.27
CA ALA A 115 7.50 7.17 -8.61
C ALA A 115 8.65 6.94 -9.62
N LEU A 116 8.37 6.37 -10.80
CA LEU A 116 9.36 6.26 -11.88
C LEU A 116 9.84 7.64 -12.37
N ALA A 117 8.93 8.61 -12.48
CA ALA A 117 9.32 9.98 -12.78
C ALA A 117 10.25 10.59 -11.71
N HIS A 118 10.05 10.23 -10.43
CA HIS A 118 10.93 10.65 -9.34
C HIS A 118 12.34 10.03 -9.45
N LEU A 119 12.49 8.86 -10.08
CA LEU A 119 13.81 8.28 -10.39
C LEU A 119 14.46 8.88 -11.65
N GLY A 120 13.71 9.66 -12.44
CA GLY A 120 14.20 10.28 -13.68
C GLY A 120 13.70 9.63 -14.96
N TRP A 121 12.83 8.61 -14.86
CA TRP A 121 12.26 7.95 -16.05
C TRP A 121 11.30 8.87 -16.81
N THR A 122 11.50 8.95 -18.13
CA THR A 122 10.71 9.79 -19.03
C THR A 122 9.48 9.04 -19.57
N SER A 123 8.39 9.76 -19.90
CA SER A 123 7.22 9.11 -20.50
C SER A 123 7.55 8.34 -21.79
N PRO A 124 8.35 8.86 -22.74
CA PRO A 124 8.73 8.09 -23.93
C PRO A 124 9.43 6.77 -23.60
N THR A 125 10.37 6.77 -22.65
CA THR A 125 11.09 5.55 -22.23
C THR A 125 10.14 4.53 -21.61
N ILE A 126 9.25 4.95 -20.71
CA ILE A 126 8.29 4.04 -20.06
C ILE A 126 7.28 3.53 -21.11
N ASN A 127 6.75 4.40 -21.98
CA ASN A 127 5.83 4.01 -23.06
C ASN A 127 6.46 2.98 -24.01
N GLY A 128 7.76 3.11 -24.33
CA GLY A 128 8.49 2.17 -25.19
C GLY A 128 8.67 0.78 -24.58
N ARG A 129 8.55 0.63 -23.25
CA ARG A 129 8.60 -0.66 -22.55
C ARG A 129 7.23 -1.27 -22.29
N LEU A 130 6.15 -0.51 -22.51
CA LEU A 130 4.80 -1.05 -22.39
C LEU A 130 4.50 -1.93 -23.62
N PRO A 131 3.82 -3.07 -23.43
CA PRO A 131 3.41 -3.91 -24.56
C PRO A 131 2.44 -3.13 -25.47
N CYS A 132 2.52 -3.35 -26.79
CA CYS A 132 1.72 -2.65 -27.81
C CYS A 132 0.19 -2.70 -27.58
N SER A 133 -0.28 -3.64 -26.75
CA SER A 133 -1.68 -3.78 -26.35
C SER A 133 -2.16 -2.79 -25.28
N ALA A 134 -1.32 -1.89 -24.77
CA ALA A 134 -1.71 -0.80 -23.88
C ALA A 134 -2.12 0.44 -24.71
N PRO A 135 -3.40 0.65 -25.03
CA PRO A 135 -3.83 1.67 -26.00
C PRO A 135 -3.70 3.11 -25.48
N ARG A 136 -3.22 3.32 -24.26
CA ARG A 136 -3.13 4.64 -23.61
C ARG A 136 -1.69 5.00 -23.34
N THR A 137 -1.33 6.23 -23.69
CA THR A 137 -0.08 6.81 -23.21
C THR A 137 -0.16 7.07 -21.71
N ILE A 138 1.00 7.12 -21.05
CA ILE A 138 1.12 7.45 -19.63
C ILE A 138 0.43 8.77 -19.26
N GLU A 139 0.45 9.76 -20.15
CA GLU A 139 -0.25 11.02 -19.94
C GLU A 139 -1.77 10.83 -19.85
N GLN A 140 -2.34 9.94 -20.67
CA GLN A 140 -3.77 9.62 -20.63
C GLN A 140 -4.15 8.80 -19.40
N VAL A 141 -3.26 7.92 -18.93
CA VAL A 141 -3.42 7.18 -17.67
C VAL A 141 -3.55 8.16 -16.50
N GLY A 142 -2.69 9.18 -16.44
CA GLY A 142 -2.73 10.21 -15.39
C GLY A 142 -4.00 11.06 -15.33
N ARG A 143 -4.83 11.06 -16.38
CA ARG A 143 -6.07 11.85 -16.48
C ARG A 143 -7.35 11.02 -16.27
N SER A 144 -7.23 9.69 -16.36
CA SER A 144 -8.39 8.80 -16.33
C SER A 144 -8.60 8.28 -14.92
N PRO A 145 -9.80 8.40 -14.31
CA PRO A 145 -10.05 7.89 -12.96
C PRO A 145 -10.06 6.36 -12.90
N LYS A 146 -10.36 5.70 -14.02
CA LYS A 146 -10.38 4.24 -14.14
C LYS A 146 -9.65 3.76 -15.39
N LEU A 147 -8.99 2.61 -15.29
CA LEU A 147 -8.29 1.93 -16.38
C LEU A 147 -8.48 0.42 -16.31
N THR A 148 -8.07 -0.29 -17.36
CA THR A 148 -8.17 -1.76 -17.39
C THR A 148 -7.04 -2.39 -16.58
N VAL A 149 -7.34 -3.52 -15.93
CA VAL A 149 -6.35 -4.30 -15.15
C VAL A 149 -5.14 -4.69 -16.00
N GLN A 150 -5.32 -4.97 -17.29
CA GLN A 150 -4.21 -5.23 -18.21
C GLN A 150 -3.20 -4.08 -18.27
N VAL A 151 -3.67 -2.83 -18.31
CA VAL A 151 -2.79 -1.64 -18.30
C VAL A 151 -2.09 -1.51 -16.95
N ALA A 152 -2.82 -1.70 -15.83
CA ALA A 152 -2.23 -1.67 -14.49
C ALA A 152 -1.12 -2.71 -14.33
N ARG A 153 -1.36 -3.96 -14.77
CA ARG A 153 -0.35 -5.03 -14.73
C ARG A 153 0.88 -4.72 -15.58
N SER A 154 0.67 -4.15 -16.76
CA SER A 154 1.77 -3.75 -17.64
C SER A 154 2.63 -2.68 -16.99
N VAL A 155 2.02 -1.66 -16.39
CA VAL A 155 2.74 -0.62 -15.65
C VAL A 155 3.41 -1.18 -14.39
N ARG A 156 2.76 -2.10 -13.66
CA ARG A 156 3.37 -2.78 -12.51
C ARG A 156 4.63 -3.54 -12.92
N ALA A 157 4.59 -4.27 -14.04
CA ALA A 157 5.76 -4.99 -14.54
C ALA A 157 6.92 -4.04 -14.86
N VAL A 158 6.65 -2.96 -15.60
CA VAL A 158 7.66 -1.93 -15.90
C VAL A 158 8.15 -1.25 -14.62
N TYR A 159 7.27 -1.02 -13.64
CA TYR A 159 7.67 -0.46 -12.36
C TYR A 159 8.65 -1.38 -11.61
N THR A 160 8.32 -2.67 -11.50
CA THR A 160 9.19 -3.66 -10.85
C THR A 160 10.55 -3.80 -11.53
N GLU A 161 10.59 -3.72 -12.86
CA GLU A 161 11.85 -3.76 -13.62
C GLU A 161 12.73 -2.53 -13.34
N LEU A 162 12.12 -1.34 -13.26
CA LEU A 162 12.84 -0.07 -13.31
C LEU A 162 13.02 0.62 -11.96
N SER A 163 12.34 0.18 -10.90
CA SER A 163 12.37 0.84 -9.60
C SER A 163 13.75 0.82 -8.93
N ASN A 164 14.60 -0.14 -9.32
CA ASN A 164 15.94 -0.34 -8.77
C ASN A 164 17.06 -0.04 -9.78
N VAL A 165 16.73 0.56 -10.92
CA VAL A 165 17.67 0.85 -12.02
C VAL A 165 17.75 2.35 -12.23
N ALA A 166 18.97 2.89 -12.35
CA ALA A 166 19.15 4.30 -12.69
C ALA A 166 18.71 4.54 -14.14
N ALA A 167 17.95 5.61 -14.39
CA ALA A 167 17.45 5.91 -15.74
C ALA A 167 18.61 6.06 -16.74
N GLU A 168 19.71 6.62 -16.28
CA GLU A 168 20.96 6.87 -17.00
C GLU A 168 21.60 5.58 -17.54
N GLU A 169 21.54 4.46 -16.79
CA GLU A 169 22.09 3.16 -17.20
C GLU A 169 21.40 2.56 -18.43
N THR A 170 20.20 3.05 -18.74
CA THR A 170 19.42 2.56 -19.88
C THR A 170 19.34 3.54 -21.04
N GLY A 171 20.25 4.53 -21.07
CA GLY A 171 20.41 5.46 -22.17
C GLY A 171 19.61 6.76 -22.05
N VAL A 172 18.96 7.03 -20.91
CA VAL A 172 18.38 8.36 -20.67
C VAL A 172 19.50 9.35 -20.38
N THR A 173 19.56 10.43 -21.17
CA THR A 173 20.59 11.48 -20.96
C THR A 173 20.50 12.07 -19.54
N PRO A 174 21.62 12.23 -18.80
CA PRO A 174 21.61 12.67 -17.39
C PRO A 174 20.84 13.96 -17.13
N TRP A 175 20.98 14.98 -17.99
CA TRP A 175 20.23 16.23 -17.85
C TRP A 175 18.71 16.06 -18.00
N ILE A 176 18.26 15.14 -18.87
CA ILE A 176 16.83 14.83 -19.06
C ILE A 176 16.30 14.11 -17.81
N ALA A 177 17.04 13.14 -17.29
CA ALA A 177 16.70 12.45 -16.06
C ALA A 177 16.60 13.44 -14.89
N GLN A 178 17.59 14.32 -14.72
CA GLN A 178 17.57 15.35 -13.69
C GLN A 178 16.40 16.33 -13.83
N ARG A 179 16.10 16.78 -15.06
CA ARG A 179 14.93 17.63 -15.32
C ARG A 179 13.63 16.92 -14.90
N ARG A 180 13.55 15.61 -15.12
CA ARG A 180 12.38 14.81 -14.76
C ARG A 180 12.25 14.63 -13.25
N ARG A 181 13.36 14.39 -12.53
CA ARG A 181 13.41 14.38 -11.07
C ARG A 181 12.93 15.71 -10.49
N ASN A 182 13.48 16.83 -10.96
CA ASN A 182 13.07 18.17 -10.53
C ASN A 182 11.57 18.42 -10.74
N TYR A 183 11.03 17.96 -11.88
CA TYR A 183 9.60 18.06 -12.18
C TYR A 183 8.72 17.26 -11.21
N ALA A 184 9.16 16.05 -10.82
CA ALA A 184 8.48 15.19 -9.85
C ALA A 184 8.53 15.81 -8.44
N THR A 185 9.71 16.28 -8.01
CA THR A 185 9.90 16.96 -6.72
C THR A 185 9.03 18.20 -6.60
N ALA A 186 9.01 19.05 -7.63
CA ALA A 186 8.18 20.27 -7.65
C ALA A 186 6.68 19.99 -7.54
N ARG A 187 6.24 18.76 -7.84
CA ARG A 187 4.84 18.33 -7.74
C ARG A 187 4.56 17.48 -6.50
N GLY A 188 5.53 17.31 -5.61
CA GLY A 188 5.39 16.47 -4.42
C GLY A 188 5.12 15.01 -4.76
N TRP A 189 5.65 14.51 -5.89
CA TRP A 189 5.48 13.11 -6.27
C TRP A 189 6.41 12.23 -5.43
N ALA A 190 5.81 11.29 -4.72
CA ALA A 190 6.54 10.39 -3.84
C ALA A 190 7.44 9.41 -4.62
N PRO A 191 8.67 9.15 -4.13
CA PRO A 191 9.55 8.12 -4.69
C PRO A 191 8.98 6.71 -4.49
N PRO A 192 9.53 5.68 -5.18
CA PRO A 192 9.13 4.28 -5.00
C PRO A 192 9.09 3.84 -3.54
N ALA A 193 10.19 4.06 -2.80
CA ALA A 193 10.31 3.62 -1.42
C ALA A 193 9.41 4.41 -0.44
N ALA A 194 8.71 5.47 -0.87
CA ALA A 194 7.73 6.13 0.01
C ALA A 194 6.36 5.43 -0.05
N TRP A 195 6.19 4.45 -0.94
CA TRP A 195 5.01 3.62 -1.01
C TRP A 195 5.30 2.23 -0.47
N ASP A 196 4.38 1.73 0.34
CA ASP A 196 4.35 0.31 0.69
C ASP A 196 3.72 -0.47 -0.48
N ASP A 197 4.39 -1.53 -0.93
CA ASP A 197 3.97 -2.35 -2.07
C ASP A 197 2.57 -2.97 -1.89
N ASP A 198 2.15 -3.22 -0.65
CA ASP A 198 0.84 -3.79 -0.32
C ASP A 198 -0.28 -2.74 -0.34
N THR A 199 0.05 -1.46 -0.12
CA THR A 199 -0.95 -0.39 0.02
C THR A 199 -0.95 0.63 -1.11
N ILE A 200 0.04 0.59 -2.02
CA ILE A 200 0.17 1.54 -3.12
C ILE A 200 -1.08 1.64 -4.01
N ASP A 201 -1.85 0.55 -4.12
CA ASP A 201 -3.11 0.48 -4.89
C ASP A 201 -4.35 0.97 -4.13
N ASP A 202 -4.28 1.14 -2.80
CA ASP A 202 -5.38 1.69 -2.00
C ASP A 202 -5.47 3.21 -2.22
N PRO A 203 -6.59 3.75 -2.76
CA PRO A 203 -6.75 5.18 -2.99
C PRO A 203 -6.62 6.03 -1.73
N THR A 204 -6.89 5.45 -0.55
CA THR A 204 -6.81 6.11 0.76
C THR A 204 -5.43 6.01 1.40
N ALA A 205 -4.55 5.14 0.89
CA ALA A 205 -3.18 5.06 1.38
C ALA A 205 -2.42 6.35 1.10
N LEU A 206 -1.55 6.72 2.05
CA LEU A 206 -0.72 7.91 1.99
C LEU A 206 0.74 7.48 1.88
N PRO A 207 1.57 8.22 1.12
CA PRO A 207 2.99 7.90 1.04
C PRO A 207 3.66 8.22 2.37
N ASP A 208 4.49 7.29 2.84
CA ASP A 208 5.35 7.51 3.99
C ASP A 208 6.72 7.93 3.51
N TRP A 209 6.95 9.24 3.52
CA TRP A 209 8.22 9.80 3.14
C TRP A 209 9.25 9.50 4.22
N THR A 210 8.93 9.71 5.48
CA THR A 210 9.92 9.84 6.56
C THR A 210 10.09 8.59 7.42
N GLY A 211 9.24 7.57 7.27
CA GLY A 211 9.10 6.46 8.22
C GLY A 211 8.25 6.80 9.45
N PHE A 212 7.90 8.08 9.61
CA PHE A 212 7.13 8.64 10.72
C PHE A 212 6.06 9.60 10.23
N CYS A 213 5.66 9.52 8.96
CA CYS A 213 4.63 10.39 8.43
C CYS A 213 3.33 10.25 9.23
N GLY A 214 2.68 11.38 9.54
CA GLY A 214 1.54 11.41 10.46
C GLY A 214 1.90 11.65 11.93
N THR A 215 3.15 12.03 12.23
CA THR A 215 3.61 12.40 13.58
C THR A 215 4.34 13.74 13.58
N ASP A 216 4.46 14.39 14.75
CA ASP A 216 5.27 15.61 14.92
C ASP A 216 6.75 15.38 14.52
N ARG A 217 7.28 14.19 14.84
CA ARG A 217 8.63 13.79 14.40
C ARG A 217 8.74 13.72 12.88
N GLY A 218 7.74 13.17 12.20
CA GLY A 218 7.67 13.16 10.73
C GLY A 218 7.72 14.58 10.16
N TRP A 219 6.96 15.51 10.75
CA TRP A 219 6.98 16.92 10.34
C TRP A 219 8.37 17.57 10.47
N TRP A 220 9.05 17.36 11.60
CA TRP A 220 10.42 17.86 11.78
C TRP A 220 11.38 17.24 10.78
N THR A 221 11.25 15.96 10.51
CA THR A 221 12.08 15.25 9.52
C THR A 221 11.87 15.84 8.12
N HIS A 222 10.64 16.13 7.69
CA HIS A 222 10.39 16.84 6.43
C HIS A 222 11.11 18.19 6.36
N ARG A 223 11.08 18.99 7.44
CA ARG A 223 11.74 20.30 7.47
C ARG A 223 13.26 20.21 7.46
N LEU A 224 13.83 19.30 8.24
CA LEU A 224 15.29 19.12 8.34
C LEU A 224 15.86 18.60 7.02
N GLU A 225 15.18 17.62 6.41
CA GLU A 225 15.60 16.98 5.15
C GLU A 225 15.13 17.74 3.89
N LYS A 226 14.47 18.89 4.06
CA LYS A 226 13.93 19.73 2.97
C LYS A 226 12.98 18.97 2.01
N ILE A 227 12.23 18.03 2.56
CA ILE A 227 11.19 17.29 1.84
C ILE A 227 9.88 18.08 1.97
N PRO A 228 9.08 18.23 0.90
CA PRO A 228 7.74 18.82 1.01
C PRO A 228 6.92 18.13 2.11
N VAL A 229 6.43 18.89 3.09
CA VAL A 229 5.66 18.38 4.23
C VAL A 229 4.35 17.78 3.71
N CYS A 230 4.08 16.51 4.00
CA CYS A 230 2.80 15.90 3.65
C CYS A 230 1.69 16.32 4.63
N GLN A 231 0.43 16.36 4.16
CA GLN A 231 -0.71 16.78 4.97
C GLN A 231 -0.81 16.07 6.35
N PRO A 232 -0.63 14.73 6.45
CA PRO A 232 -0.69 14.06 7.76
C PRO A 232 0.34 14.57 8.77
N CYS A 233 1.54 14.94 8.31
CA CYS A 233 2.57 15.52 9.18
C CYS A 233 2.20 16.95 9.58
N GLN A 234 1.60 17.71 8.67
CA GLN A 234 1.13 19.06 8.97
C GLN A 234 0.06 19.02 10.06
N ASP A 235 -0.96 18.17 9.88
CA ASP A 235 -2.04 17.97 10.86
C ASP A 235 -1.47 17.55 12.23
N ALA A 236 -0.55 16.57 12.24
CA ALA A 236 0.06 16.09 13.48
C ALA A 236 0.88 17.16 14.21
N HIS A 237 1.58 18.04 13.48
CA HIS A 237 2.32 19.15 14.09
C HIS A 237 1.37 20.23 14.63
N ASP A 238 0.28 20.51 13.91
CA ASP A 238 -0.72 21.47 14.35
C ASP A 238 -1.42 20.97 15.63
N ASP A 239 -1.76 19.69 15.71
CA ASP A 239 -2.28 19.04 16.92
C ASP A 239 -1.26 19.12 18.08
N TRP A 240 0.01 18.81 17.82
CA TRP A 240 1.08 18.91 18.81
C TRP A 240 1.21 20.33 19.39
N LEU A 241 1.06 21.36 18.55
CA LEU A 241 1.06 22.77 18.95
C LEU A 241 -0.18 23.12 19.78
N GLN A 242 -1.37 22.62 19.41
CA GLN A 242 -2.60 22.88 20.16
C GLN A 242 -2.58 22.25 21.55
N GLU A 243 -2.13 21.00 21.67
CA GLU A 243 -1.98 20.32 22.97
C GLU A 243 -1.10 21.12 23.94
N ARG A 244 -0.07 21.78 23.42
CA ARG A 244 0.93 22.55 24.19
C ARG A 244 0.62 24.04 24.29
N LYS A 245 -0.58 24.46 23.87
CA LYS A 245 -1.03 25.85 23.96
C LYS A 245 -1.11 26.37 25.40
N HIS A 246 -1.28 25.47 26.37
CA HIS A 246 -1.32 25.78 27.80
C HIS A 246 0.06 26.13 28.40
N LEU A 247 1.15 25.82 27.71
CA LEU A 247 2.51 26.07 28.19
C LEU A 247 2.89 27.55 28.07
N SER A 248 3.80 28.00 28.93
CA SER A 248 4.41 29.32 28.78
C SER A 248 5.19 29.43 27.46
N PRO A 249 5.40 30.65 26.91
CA PRO A 249 6.20 30.82 25.69
C PRO A 249 7.60 30.20 25.79
N ALA A 250 8.26 30.29 26.95
CA ALA A 250 9.60 29.74 27.18
C ALA A 250 9.59 28.20 27.22
N ASP A 251 8.59 27.59 27.84
CA ASP A 251 8.45 26.13 27.89
C ASP A 251 8.12 25.55 26.52
N ARG A 252 7.24 26.22 25.77
CA ARG A 252 6.90 25.82 24.40
C ARG A 252 8.11 25.91 23.48
N TYR A 253 8.94 26.95 23.61
CA TYR A 253 10.19 27.06 22.85
C TYR A 253 11.16 25.92 23.16
N ARG A 254 11.32 25.57 24.46
CA ARG A 254 12.13 24.42 24.87
C ARG A 254 11.59 23.10 24.30
N ALA A 255 10.28 22.88 24.35
CA ALA A 255 9.64 21.70 23.79
C ALA A 255 9.88 21.56 22.27
N LEU A 256 9.75 22.67 21.51
CA LEU A 256 10.07 22.70 20.08
C LEU A 256 11.53 22.35 19.80
N GLY A 257 12.45 22.87 20.62
CA GLY A 257 13.89 22.56 20.53
C GLY A 257 14.18 21.07 20.75
N MET A 258 13.56 20.45 21.75
CA MET A 258 13.72 19.01 22.01
C MET A 258 13.14 18.15 20.89
N ALA A 259 11.94 18.45 20.41
CA ALA A 259 11.31 17.71 19.30
C ALA A 259 12.14 17.78 18.01
N ARG A 260 12.67 18.97 17.69
CA ARG A 260 13.61 19.15 16.58
C ARG A 260 14.90 18.33 16.78
N GLY A 261 15.46 18.35 17.99
CA GLY A 261 16.68 17.61 18.32
C GLY A 261 16.51 16.10 18.18
N GLU A 262 15.38 15.56 18.63
CA GLU A 262 15.05 14.13 18.50
C GLU A 262 14.94 13.69 17.02
N ALA A 263 14.38 14.54 16.16
CA ALA A 263 14.29 14.26 14.73
C ALA A 263 15.65 14.32 14.01
N SER A 264 16.56 15.22 14.43
CA SER A 264 17.80 15.53 13.70
C SER A 264 18.90 14.46 13.75
N ASN A 265 19.00 13.66 14.81
CA ASN A 265 20.15 12.76 15.01
C ASN A 265 19.86 11.29 14.72
N ARG A 266 18.59 10.91 14.58
CA ARG A 266 18.20 9.50 14.58
C ARG A 266 18.28 8.84 13.20
N GLY A 267 18.03 9.59 12.12
CA GLY A 267 18.11 9.07 10.74
C GLY A 267 19.52 8.60 10.36
N ALA A 268 20.51 9.47 10.55
CA ALA A 268 21.92 9.13 10.33
C ALA A 268 22.39 7.94 11.18
N ALA A 269 21.99 7.89 12.46
CA ALA A 269 22.33 6.77 13.34
C ALA A 269 21.66 5.45 12.90
N ILE A 270 20.43 5.50 12.39
CA ILE A 270 19.75 4.33 11.82
C ILE A 270 20.51 3.83 10.58
N ALA A 271 20.89 4.73 9.67
CA ALA A 271 21.63 4.37 8.46
C ALA A 271 23.01 3.76 8.80
N GLU A 272 23.73 4.34 9.75
CA GLU A 272 25.02 3.82 10.23
C GLU A 272 24.89 2.41 10.82
N ASN A 273 23.98 2.22 11.78
CA ASN A 273 23.71 0.92 12.38
C ASN A 273 23.23 -0.12 11.35
N ALA A 274 22.43 0.32 10.36
CA ALA A 274 21.95 -0.54 9.29
C ALA A 274 23.10 -1.05 8.42
N ARG A 275 24.02 -0.17 8.02
CA ARG A 275 25.22 -0.56 7.25
C ARG A 275 26.10 -1.53 8.04
N GLU A 276 26.28 -1.30 9.33
CA GLU A 276 27.03 -2.24 10.18
C GLU A 276 26.37 -3.63 10.19
N LEU A 277 25.06 -3.71 10.43
CA LEU A 277 24.32 -4.98 10.39
C LEU A 277 24.39 -5.66 9.01
N MET A 278 24.34 -4.90 7.93
CA MET A 278 24.46 -5.41 6.57
C MET A 278 25.87 -5.94 6.26
N ARG A 279 26.93 -5.27 6.72
CA ARG A 279 28.30 -5.80 6.65
C ARG A 279 28.45 -7.12 7.41
N LEU A 280 27.67 -7.30 8.48
CA LEU A 280 27.57 -8.54 9.24
C LEU A 280 26.64 -9.58 8.61
N GLY A 281 26.12 -9.34 7.40
CA GLY A 281 25.31 -10.28 6.63
C GLY A 281 23.80 -10.23 6.90
N ALA A 282 23.29 -9.22 7.62
CA ALA A 282 21.85 -9.04 7.80
C ALA A 282 21.20 -8.48 6.53
N ASP A 283 20.03 -9.02 6.15
CA ASP A 283 19.18 -8.42 5.13
C ASP A 283 18.42 -7.20 5.68
N TYR A 284 17.74 -6.45 4.80
CA TYR A 284 16.99 -5.25 5.16
C TYR A 284 15.94 -5.49 6.26
N GLU A 285 15.30 -6.66 6.24
CA GLU A 285 14.22 -6.99 7.16
C GLU A 285 14.77 -7.31 8.55
N THR A 286 15.84 -8.09 8.62
CA THR A 286 16.56 -8.40 9.86
C THR A 286 17.20 -7.16 10.46
N ALA A 287 17.82 -6.31 9.63
CA ALA A 287 18.42 -5.07 10.10
C ALA A 287 17.37 -4.11 10.67
N ALA A 288 16.24 -3.97 10.01
CA ALA A 288 15.14 -3.10 10.46
C ALA A 288 14.54 -3.59 11.78
N ALA A 289 14.29 -4.90 11.89
CA ALA A 289 13.81 -5.51 13.12
C ALA A 289 14.78 -5.30 14.30
N ARG A 290 16.10 -5.42 14.08
CA ARG A 290 17.12 -5.21 15.12
C ARG A 290 17.24 -3.75 15.56
N ILE A 291 17.10 -2.81 14.65
CA ILE A 291 17.15 -1.36 14.94
C ILE A 291 15.82 -0.86 15.54
N GLY A 292 14.74 -1.66 15.43
CA GLY A 292 13.41 -1.31 15.93
C GLY A 292 12.68 -0.31 15.03
N VAL A 293 12.85 -0.46 13.71
CA VAL A 293 12.22 0.38 12.69
C VAL A 293 11.56 -0.47 11.62
N THR A 294 10.69 0.12 10.80
CA THR A 294 10.12 -0.59 9.66
C THR A 294 11.19 -0.81 8.58
N ARG A 295 11.06 -1.89 7.81
CA ARG A 295 11.94 -2.16 6.66
C ARG A 295 12.00 -0.96 5.70
N ASN A 296 10.84 -0.35 5.45
CA ASN A 296 10.73 0.79 4.54
C ASN A 296 11.47 2.02 5.09
N HIS A 297 11.36 2.31 6.39
CA HIS A 297 12.11 3.39 7.02
C HIS A 297 13.62 3.18 6.93
N LEU A 298 14.11 1.96 7.19
CA LEU A 298 15.54 1.65 7.08
C LEU A 298 16.07 1.85 5.65
N GLN A 299 15.30 1.45 4.64
CA GLN A 299 15.66 1.67 3.23
C GLN A 299 15.70 3.17 2.89
N GLN A 300 14.78 3.98 3.42
CA GLN A 300 14.78 5.43 3.23
C GLN A 300 16.01 6.10 3.83
N GLU A 301 16.38 5.75 5.07
CA GLU A 301 17.54 6.35 5.75
C GLU A 301 18.85 5.97 5.05
N LEU A 302 18.99 4.75 4.52
CA LEU A 302 20.13 4.35 3.71
C LEU A 302 20.24 5.09 2.38
N LEU A 303 19.11 5.44 1.74
CA LEU A 303 19.11 6.23 0.51
C LEU A 303 19.45 7.71 0.75
N ARG A 304 19.03 8.27 1.90
CA ARG A 304 19.26 9.67 2.28
C ARG A 304 20.67 9.93 2.78
N HIS A 305 21.21 8.96 3.49
CA HIS A 305 22.59 8.94 3.93
C HIS A 305 23.28 7.89 3.06
N PRO A 306 23.71 8.20 1.83
CA PRO A 306 24.58 7.30 1.09
C PRO A 306 25.93 7.19 1.80
N GLU A 307 26.61 6.05 1.64
CA GLU A 307 28.00 5.94 2.09
C GLU A 307 28.83 6.97 1.28
N PRO A 308 29.71 7.76 1.93
CA PRO A 308 30.58 8.67 1.19
C PRO A 308 31.37 7.83 0.19
N LEU A 309 31.26 8.17 -1.10
CA LEU A 309 32.12 7.58 -2.11
C LEU A 309 33.55 7.89 -1.70
N ASP A 310 34.36 6.87 -1.45
CA ASP A 310 35.81 7.03 -1.34
C ASP A 310 36.27 7.62 -2.68
N VAL A 311 36.46 8.94 -2.70
CA VAL A 311 37.15 9.63 -3.79
C VAL A 311 38.62 9.35 -3.55
N ALA A 312 39.04 8.12 -3.89
CA ALA A 312 40.44 7.74 -3.91
C ALA A 312 41.16 8.59 -4.97
N ALA A 313 42.20 9.30 -4.50
CA ALA A 313 43.17 10.02 -5.29
C ALA A 313 44.07 9.08 -6.10
#